data_AF-A0A8H4VTW3-F1
#
_entry.id   AF-A0A8H4VTW3-F1
#
_cell.length_a   1.000
_cell.length_b   1.000
_cell.length_c   1.000
_cell.angle_alpha   90.00
_cell.angle_beta   90.00
_cell.angle_gamma   90.00
#
_symmetry.space_group_name_H-M   'P 1'
#
loop_
_entity.id
_entity.type
_entity.pdbx_description
1 polymer ?
#
loop_
_entity_poly.entity_id
_entity_poly.type
_entity_poly.pdbx_seq_one_letter_code
_entity_poly.pdbx_strand_id
1 'polypeptide(L)'
;MAKSLRSKTKRAFRSKKRESGVYAAVHAARLQRLNQKLVSITKQDADGDVVVGDAEEEVQDVPGWCWLSTLGLLHHEDITPESMDHLVRGCPGLSGSPNLMERSLLDSEDFI
;
A
#
# COMPACT_ATOMS: atom_id res chain seq x y z
N MET A 1 12.51 -28.73 24.92
CA MET A 1 11.77 -27.45 25.05
C MET A 1 12.13 -26.50 23.93
N ALA A 2 11.18 -26.11 23.09
CA ALA A 2 11.38 -25.03 22.13
C ALA A 2 11.51 -23.68 22.86
N LYS A 3 12.30 -22.76 22.30
CA LYS A 3 12.44 -21.40 22.85
C LYS A 3 11.34 -20.51 22.28
N SER A 4 10.78 -19.63 23.11
CA SER A 4 9.79 -18.64 22.66
C SER A 4 10.40 -17.58 21.74
N LEU A 5 9.55 -16.91 20.94
CA LEU A 5 9.97 -15.83 20.04
C LEU A 5 10.63 -14.65 20.79
N ARG A 6 10.18 -14.39 22.02
CA ARG A 6 10.68 -13.31 22.89
C ARG A 6 11.83 -13.77 23.82
N SER A 7 12.29 -15.01 23.70
CA SER A 7 13.41 -15.52 24.50
C SER A 7 14.66 -14.67 24.30
N LYS A 8 15.30 -14.27 25.42
CA LYS A 8 16.48 -13.39 25.43
C LYS A 8 17.64 -13.97 24.59
N THR A 9 17.91 -15.27 24.75
CA THR A 9 18.97 -15.96 24.01
C THR A 9 18.74 -15.90 22.49
N LYS A 10 17.52 -16.17 22.02
CA LYS A 10 17.20 -16.12 20.58
C LYS A 10 17.19 -14.69 20.04
N ARG A 11 16.74 -13.70 20.84
CA ARG A 11 16.78 -12.29 20.46
C ARG A 11 18.22 -11.81 20.30
N ALA A 12 19.11 -12.11 21.26
CA ALA A 12 20.53 -11.76 21.20
C ALA A 12 21.22 -12.36 19.96
N PHE A 13 20.95 -13.65 19.67
CA PHE A 13 21.45 -14.29 18.45
C PHE A 13 20.98 -13.58 17.17
N ARG A 14 19.71 -13.19 17.11
CA ARG A 14 19.18 -12.42 15.96
C ARG A 14 19.77 -11.01 15.88
N SER A 15 20.04 -10.36 17.02
CA SER A 15 20.73 -9.05 17.05
C SER A 15 22.11 -9.18 16.41
N LYS A 16 22.92 -10.12 16.90
CA LYS A 16 24.26 -10.38 16.38
C LYS A 16 24.26 -10.71 14.88
N LYS A 17 23.27 -11.49 14.41
CA LYS A 17 23.10 -11.80 12.98
C LYS A 17 22.77 -10.56 12.13
N ARG A 18 22.00 -9.61 12.66
CA ARG A 18 21.66 -8.36 11.97
C ARG A 18 22.83 -7.38 11.92
N GLU A 19 23.70 -7.38 12.92
CA GLU A 19 24.82 -6.44 13.04
C GLU A 19 26.08 -6.90 12.31
N SER A 20 26.45 -8.18 12.42
CA SER A 20 27.78 -8.68 11.99
C SER A 20 27.74 -9.67 10.83
N GLY A 21 26.55 -10.03 10.34
CA GLY A 21 26.39 -11.07 9.33
C GLY A 21 26.10 -10.54 7.93
N VAL A 22 25.85 -11.48 7.01
CA VAL A 22 25.40 -11.22 5.62
C VAL A 22 24.19 -10.29 5.56
N TYR A 23 23.32 -10.32 6.58
CA TYR A 23 22.17 -9.41 6.68
C TYR A 23 22.60 -7.93 6.66
N ALA A 24 23.64 -7.57 7.41
CA ALA A 24 24.15 -6.20 7.44
C ALA A 24 24.71 -5.78 6.08
N ALA A 25 25.54 -6.64 5.47
CA ALA A 25 26.17 -6.37 4.18
C ALA A 25 25.13 -6.17 3.05
N VAL A 26 24.14 -7.06 2.96
CA VAL A 26 23.07 -6.97 1.96
C VAL A 26 22.23 -5.71 2.17
N HIS A 27 21.92 -5.38 3.42
CA HIS A 27 21.16 -4.18 3.74
C HIS A 27 21.93 -2.90 3.37
N ALA A 28 23.23 -2.84 3.70
CA ALA A 28 24.10 -1.73 3.32
C ALA A 28 24.19 -1.57 1.80
N ALA A 29 24.37 -2.66 1.05
CA ALA A 29 24.40 -2.63 -0.41
C ALA A 29 23.08 -2.12 -1.01
N ARG A 30 21.93 -2.56 -0.46
CA ARG A 30 20.62 -2.05 -0.88
C ARG A 30 20.50 -0.55 -0.63
N LEU A 31 20.90 -0.07 0.55
CA LEU A 31 20.91 1.36 0.87
C LEU A 31 21.81 2.16 -0.07
N GLN A 32 23.01 1.66 -0.37
CA GLN A 32 23.92 2.32 -1.30
C GLN A 32 23.31 2.48 -2.69
N ARG A 33 22.65 1.45 -3.22
CA ARG A 33 21.96 1.52 -4.52
C ARG A 33 20.84 2.56 -4.52
N LEU A 34 20.07 2.64 -3.43
CA LEU A 34 19.01 3.64 -3.30
C LEU A 34 19.58 5.05 -3.22
N ASN A 35 20.62 5.25 -2.42
CA ASN A 35 21.30 6.54 -2.31
C ASN A 35 21.90 6.99 -3.64
N GLN A 36 22.51 6.07 -4.40
CA GLN A 36 23.01 6.37 -5.75
C GLN A 36 21.90 6.86 -6.69
N LYS A 37 20.72 6.22 -6.66
CA LYS A 37 19.55 6.63 -7.46
C LYS A 37 19.01 7.99 -7.05
N LEU A 38 18.90 8.24 -5.74
CA LEU A 38 18.45 9.54 -5.25
C LEU A 38 19.43 10.64 -5.65
N VAL A 39 20.73 10.40 -5.49
CA VAL A 39 21.78 11.35 -5.90
C VAL A 39 21.72 11.61 -7.41
N SER A 40 21.48 10.60 -8.25
CA SER A 40 21.35 10.82 -9.70
C SER A 40 20.14 11.68 -10.05
N ILE A 41 18.99 11.46 -9.42
CA ILE A 41 17.79 12.28 -9.63
C ILE A 41 18.06 13.73 -9.19
N THR A 42 18.56 13.92 -7.97
CA THR A 42 18.82 15.27 -7.44
C THR A 42 19.86 16.06 -8.24
N LYS A 43 20.79 15.37 -8.92
CA LYS A 43 21.78 16.02 -9.81
C LYS A 43 21.18 16.36 -11.16
N GLN A 44 20.33 15.49 -11.71
CA GLN A 44 19.57 15.79 -12.92
C GLN A 44 18.71 17.04 -12.75
N ASP A 45 18.12 17.24 -11.55
CA ASP A 45 17.36 18.45 -11.23
C ASP A 45 18.22 19.72 -11.11
N ALA A 46 19.53 19.59 -10.84
CA ALA A 46 20.44 20.71 -10.62
C ALA A 46 21.17 21.20 -11.88
N ASP A 47 21.39 20.33 -12.88
CA ASP A 47 22.23 20.61 -14.04
C ASP A 47 21.48 21.14 -15.30
N GLY A 48 20.16 21.33 -15.24
CA GLY A 48 19.43 22.10 -16.26
C GLY A 48 18.23 21.40 -16.90
N ASP A 49 17.06 22.00 -16.65
CA ASP A 49 15.85 22.10 -17.49
C ASP A 49 15.63 21.02 -18.58
N VAL A 50 14.79 20.04 -18.27
CA VAL A 50 14.06 19.31 -19.31
C VAL A 50 12.80 20.11 -19.60
N VAL A 51 12.75 20.75 -20.77
CA VAL A 51 11.50 21.20 -21.37
C VAL A 51 10.59 20.00 -21.48
N VAL A 52 9.58 19.94 -20.61
CA VAL A 52 8.42 19.07 -20.79
C VAL A 52 7.69 19.61 -22.02
N GLY A 53 8.06 19.09 -23.19
CA GLY A 53 7.29 19.25 -24.40
C GLY A 53 5.93 18.63 -24.16
N ASP A 54 4.91 19.48 -24.25
CA ASP A 54 3.49 19.16 -24.28
C ASP A 54 3.22 18.08 -25.34
N ALA A 55 3.17 16.83 -24.90
CA ALA A 55 2.68 15.70 -25.67
C ALA A 55 1.76 14.93 -24.72
N GLU A 56 0.51 15.38 -24.74
CA GLU A 56 -0.68 14.80 -24.14
C GLU A 56 -0.65 13.25 -24.17
N GLU A 57 -0.38 12.65 -23.01
CA GLU A 57 -1.07 11.43 -22.58
C GLU A 57 -1.12 11.47 -21.05
N GLU A 58 -2.25 11.91 -20.52
CA GLU A 58 -2.54 11.97 -19.09
C GLU A 58 -2.48 10.56 -18.47
N VAL A 59 -1.39 10.28 -17.77
CA VAL A 59 -1.42 9.41 -16.59
C VAL A 59 -0.72 10.18 -15.48
N GLN A 60 -1.51 10.86 -14.65
CA GLN A 60 -1.01 11.40 -13.39
C GLN A 60 -0.59 10.23 -12.50
N ASP A 61 0.66 9.80 -12.65
CA ASP A 61 1.33 8.91 -11.72
C ASP A 61 1.50 9.65 -10.39
N VAL A 62 0.47 9.58 -9.55
CA VAL A 62 0.57 9.96 -8.13
C VAL A 62 1.64 9.03 -7.53
N PRO A 63 2.81 9.56 -7.14
CA PRO A 63 3.95 8.73 -6.77
C PRO A 63 3.70 8.14 -5.38
N GLY A 64 3.06 6.97 -5.33
CA GLY A 64 2.93 6.20 -4.10
C GLY A 64 1.77 5.22 -4.03
N TRP A 65 0.73 5.35 -4.87
CA TRP A 65 -0.51 4.56 -4.72
C TRP A 65 -0.73 3.52 -5.84
N CYS A 66 0.01 3.60 -6.95
CA CYS A 66 -0.18 2.72 -8.11
C CYS A 66 0.01 1.22 -7.82
N TRP A 67 0.74 0.84 -6.76
CA TRP A 67 0.86 -0.57 -6.37
C TRP A 67 -0.46 -1.21 -5.91
N LEU A 68 -1.41 -0.43 -5.38
CA LEU A 68 -2.73 -0.94 -4.98
C LEU A 68 -3.53 -1.39 -6.20
N SER A 69 -3.43 -0.66 -7.30
CA SER A 69 -4.08 -1.01 -8.58
C SER A 69 -3.44 -2.23 -9.23
N THR A 70 -2.11 -2.38 -9.13
CA THR A 70 -1.41 -3.59 -9.61
C THR A 70 -1.79 -4.84 -8.81
N LEU A 71 -2.17 -4.70 -7.55
CA LEU A 71 -2.61 -5.80 -6.68
C LEU A 71 -4.13 -6.07 -6.76
N GLY A 72 -4.86 -5.32 -7.59
CA GLY A 72 -6.32 -5.43 -7.72
C GLY A 72 -7.07 -5.01 -6.44
N LEU A 73 -6.44 -4.19 -5.59
CA LEU A 73 -7.00 -3.76 -4.30
C LEU A 73 -7.72 -2.42 -4.40
N LEU A 74 -7.43 -1.61 -5.43
CA LEU A 74 -8.06 -0.31 -5.64
C LEU A 74 -7.99 0.07 -7.13
N HIS A 75 -9.14 0.17 -7.80
CA HIS A 75 -9.21 0.70 -9.16
C HIS A 75 -9.21 2.23 -9.14
N HIS A 76 -8.59 2.83 -10.15
CA HIS A 76 -8.47 4.29 -10.27
C HIS A 76 -9.85 4.98 -10.32
N GLU A 77 -10.84 4.34 -10.94
CA GLU A 77 -12.21 4.86 -11.04
C GLU A 77 -12.97 4.90 -9.71
N ASP A 78 -12.49 4.16 -8.70
CA ASP A 78 -13.11 4.14 -7.37
C ASP A 78 -12.60 5.29 -6.49
N ILE A 79 -11.56 6.03 -6.91
CA ILE A 79 -10.98 7.15 -6.16
C ILE A 79 -11.85 8.40 -6.37
N THR A 80 -13.01 8.39 -5.75
CA THR A 80 -13.87 9.59 -5.64
C THR A 80 -13.65 10.26 -4.29
N PRO A 81 -13.78 11.60 -4.18
CA PRO A 81 -13.62 12.30 -2.90
C PRO A 81 -14.59 11.77 -1.83
N GLU A 82 -15.80 11.36 -2.24
CA GLU A 82 -16.80 10.75 -1.37
C GLU A 82 -16.32 9.38 -0.81
N SER A 83 -15.67 8.56 -1.63
CA SER A 83 -15.08 7.28 -1.18
C SER A 83 -13.93 7.48 -0.18
N MET A 84 -13.11 8.52 -0.37
CA MET A 84 -11.99 8.82 0.50
C MET A 84 -12.45 9.31 1.87
N ASP A 85 -13.58 10.02 1.92
CA ASP A 85 -14.20 10.48 3.17
C ASP A 85 -14.62 9.30 4.08
N HIS A 86 -15.07 8.19 3.51
CA HIS A 86 -15.39 6.97 4.26
C HIS A 86 -14.15 6.25 4.81
N LEU A 87 -13.02 6.30 4.09
CA LEU A 87 -11.75 5.72 4.55
C LEU A 87 -11.11 6.55 5.67
N VAL A 88 -11.18 7.88 5.58
CA VAL A 88 -10.63 8.80 6.58
C VAL A 88 -11.46 8.82 7.86
N ARG A 89 -12.80 8.74 7.74
CA ARG A 89 -13.70 8.70 8.92
C ARG A 89 -13.84 7.30 9.53
N GLY A 90 -13.42 6.26 8.82
CA GLY A 90 -13.65 4.86 9.18
C GLY A 90 -15.11 4.46 8.93
N CYS A 91 -15.32 3.23 8.45
CA CYS A 91 -16.66 2.73 8.09
C CYS A 91 -17.65 2.82 9.27
N PRO A 92 -18.73 3.63 9.19
CA PRO A 92 -19.81 3.57 10.17
C PRO A 92 -20.76 2.45 9.73
N GLY A 93 -20.45 1.19 10.04
CA GLY A 93 -21.34 0.11 9.57
C GLY A 93 -20.99 -1.34 9.88
N LEU A 94 -19.99 -1.64 10.71
CA LEU A 94 -19.71 -3.02 11.14
C LEU A 94 -20.27 -3.32 12.55
N SER A 95 -21.51 -2.90 12.80
CA SER A 95 -22.33 -3.48 13.86
C SER A 95 -23.64 -3.97 13.25
N GLY A 96 -23.66 -5.23 12.79
CA GLY A 96 -24.91 -5.91 12.48
C GLY A 96 -24.88 -6.76 11.21
N SER A 97 -24.38 -7.98 11.33
CA SER A 97 -24.94 -9.12 10.58
C SER A 97 -24.83 -10.32 11.51
N PRO A 98 -25.83 -11.23 11.60
CA PRO A 98 -26.65 -11.69 10.48
C PRO A 98 -28.16 -11.82 10.81
N ASN A 99 -29.01 -11.85 9.78
CA ASN A 99 -29.95 -12.97 9.65
C ASN A 99 -30.49 -13.13 8.23
N LEU A 100 -30.25 -14.34 7.72
CA LEU A 100 -30.96 -14.99 6.63
C LEU A 100 -32.41 -15.29 7.08
N MET A 101 -33.35 -15.27 6.13
CA MET A 101 -34.84 -15.33 6.25
C MET A 101 -35.41 -13.91 6.15
N GLU A 102 -35.96 -13.44 5.03
CA GLU A 102 -36.94 -14.06 4.16
C GLU A 102 -36.66 -13.74 2.69
N ARG A 103 -36.47 -14.80 1.89
CA ARG A 103 -36.67 -14.78 0.44
C ARG A 103 -37.86 -15.71 0.16
N SER A 104 -39.06 -15.16 0.29
CA SER A 104 -40.33 -15.68 -0.22
C SER A 104 -41.34 -14.56 0.04
N LEU A 105 -41.85 -13.84 -0.94
CA LEU A 105 -42.77 -14.36 -1.92
C LEU A 105 -42.82 -13.37 -3.10
N LEU A 106 -42.84 -13.92 -4.30
CA LEU A 106 -43.18 -13.20 -5.53
C LEU A 106 -44.63 -12.70 -5.50
N ASP A 107 -44.84 -11.68 -6.30
CA ASP A 107 -46.03 -11.38 -7.12
C ASP A 107 -47.26 -10.69 -6.52
N SER A 108 -47.70 -9.70 -7.31
CA SER A 108 -49.06 -9.15 -7.49
C SER A 108 -49.47 -8.09 -6.47
N GLU A 109 -49.56 -6.80 -6.83
CA GLU A 109 -50.64 -6.17 -7.62
C GLU A 109 -52.05 -6.59 -7.15
N ASP A 110 -52.88 -5.57 -6.91
CA ASP A 110 -54.33 -5.58 -6.63
C ASP A 110 -54.80 -5.99 -5.21
N PHE A 111 -55.36 -5.02 -4.46
CA PHE A 111 -56.81 -4.87 -4.26
C PHE A 111 -57.16 -4.07 -2.96
N ILE A 112 -57.69 -2.86 -3.17
CA ILE A 112 -58.45 -1.94 -2.27
C ILE A 112 -57.74 -1.39 -1.02
#